data_AF-A0A4W2GP64-F1
#
_entry.id   AF-A0A4W2GP64-F1
#
_cell.length_a   1.000
_cell.length_b   1.000
_cell.length_c   1.000
_cell.angle_alpha   90.00
_cell.angle_beta   90.00
_cell.angle_gamma   90.00
#
_symmetry.space_group_name_H-M   'P 1'
#
loop_
_entity.id
_entity.type
_entity.pdbx_description
1 polymer ?
#
loop_
_entity_poly.entity_id
_entity_poly.type
_entity_poly.pdbx_seq_one_letter_code
_entity_poly.pdbx_strand_id
1 'polypeptide(L)'
;MYHPRELYPSLGTGYRLGPPQPGADSSFPPALAEGYRYPDLDTPKLDCFLSGIEAAPRTLAAPPPLPPLPPALGTEPSPPSAPEGLHSLPGVSLSLENRELWKEFNSVGTEMIITKAGRRMFPACRVSVTGLDPEARYLFLLDVVPVDGARYRWQGRRWEPSGKAEPRLPDRVYIHPDSPATGAHWMRQPVSFHRVKLTNSTLDPHGHLILHSMHKYQPRIHLVRAAQLCSQHWGGVASFHFPETTFISVTAYQNPRITQLKIAANPFAKGFRENGRNEVG
;
A
#
# COMPACT_ATOMS: atom_id res chain seq x y z
N MET A 1 12.59 33.68 -13.29
CA MET A 1 12.67 32.69 -14.37
C MET A 1 14.13 32.37 -14.58
N TYR A 2 14.57 31.14 -14.30
CA TYR A 2 15.94 30.71 -14.55
C TYR A 2 15.92 29.38 -15.31
N HIS A 3 16.61 29.36 -16.44
CA HIS A 3 16.65 28.30 -17.45
C HIS A 3 17.82 27.36 -17.13
N PRO A 4 17.63 26.03 -17.02
CA PRO A 4 18.68 25.12 -16.57
C PRO A 4 19.55 24.66 -17.76
N ARG A 5 20.56 25.46 -18.12
CA ARG A 5 21.60 25.04 -19.08
C ARG A 5 23.05 25.33 -18.65
N GLU A 6 23.28 25.76 -17.41
CA GLU A 6 24.62 26.19 -16.95
C GLU A 6 25.22 25.35 -15.82
N LEU A 7 24.98 24.04 -15.73
CA LEU A 7 25.61 23.24 -14.66
C LEU A 7 26.53 22.09 -15.06
N TYR A 8 26.71 21.73 -16.34
CA TYR A 8 27.78 20.77 -16.71
C TYR A 8 28.26 20.93 -18.16
N PRO A 9 29.46 21.50 -18.41
CA PRO A 9 30.19 21.30 -19.66
C PRO A 9 31.35 20.32 -19.42
N SER A 10 31.13 19.04 -19.72
CA SER A 10 32.21 18.09 -20.07
C SER A 10 31.63 16.71 -20.35
N LEU A 11 31.45 16.40 -21.64
CA LEU A 11 31.86 15.14 -22.28
C LEU A 11 31.34 15.11 -23.72
N GLY A 12 32.29 15.20 -24.65
CA GLY A 12 32.32 14.36 -25.85
C GLY A 12 31.18 14.51 -26.86
N THR A 13 31.43 15.36 -27.85
CA THR A 13 30.83 15.31 -29.18
C THR A 13 30.97 13.92 -29.80
N GLY A 14 29.88 13.35 -30.29
CA GLY A 14 29.90 12.30 -31.30
C GLY A 14 29.03 11.10 -30.95
N TYR A 15 27.82 11.04 -31.49
CA TYR A 15 27.36 9.95 -32.36
C TYR A 15 26.19 10.49 -33.22
N ARG A 16 26.35 10.41 -34.54
CA ARG A 16 25.33 10.77 -35.54
C ARG A 16 24.19 9.75 -35.49
N LEU A 17 22.95 10.22 -35.54
CA LEU A 17 21.78 9.41 -35.85
C LEU A 17 21.87 8.99 -37.33
N GLY A 18 21.92 7.68 -37.61
CA GLY A 18 21.71 7.12 -38.94
C GLY A 18 20.20 6.99 -39.26
N PRO A 19 19.80 7.03 -40.53
CA PRO A 19 18.39 6.90 -40.92
C PRO A 19 17.88 5.45 -40.74
N PRO A 20 16.56 5.26 -40.61
CA PRO A 20 15.98 3.94 -40.32
C PRO A 20 16.02 3.03 -41.56
N GLN A 21 16.34 1.76 -41.36
CA GLN A 21 16.18 0.70 -42.36
C GLN A 21 14.71 0.23 -42.40
N PRO A 22 14.09 0.07 -43.58
CA PRO A 22 12.73 -0.45 -43.71
C PRO A 22 12.73 -1.98 -43.78
N GLY A 23 11.89 -2.62 -42.97
CA GLY A 23 11.64 -4.07 -43.03
C GLY A 23 12.11 -4.83 -41.80
N ALA A 24 11.34 -4.75 -40.71
CA ALA A 24 11.37 -5.74 -39.64
C ALA A 24 9.95 -5.87 -39.07
N ASP A 25 9.44 -7.09 -39.12
CA ASP A 25 8.06 -7.47 -38.87
C ASP A 25 7.54 -7.03 -37.50
N SER A 26 6.31 -6.54 -37.52
CA SER A 26 5.48 -6.30 -36.34
C SER A 26 5.02 -7.64 -35.74
N SER A 27 5.81 -8.20 -34.83
CA SER A 27 5.35 -9.23 -33.92
C SER A 27 5.79 -8.90 -32.49
N PHE A 28 4.84 -8.45 -31.67
CA PHE A 28 5.02 -8.35 -30.22
C PHE A 28 5.24 -9.75 -29.63
N PRO A 29 6.27 -9.99 -28.79
CA PRO A 29 6.32 -11.21 -28.01
C PRO A 29 5.35 -11.10 -26.82
N PRO A 30 4.53 -12.13 -26.53
CA PRO A 30 3.64 -12.15 -25.38
C PRO A 30 4.45 -12.58 -24.15
N ALA A 31 4.73 -11.64 -23.25
CA ALA A 31 5.26 -11.95 -21.92
C ALA A 31 4.65 -10.98 -20.89
N LEU A 32 3.37 -11.19 -20.62
CA LEU A 32 2.66 -10.66 -19.44
C LEU A 32 2.02 -11.86 -18.73
N ALA A 33 2.85 -12.75 -18.22
CA ALA A 33 2.47 -13.84 -17.33
C ALA A 33 3.73 -14.38 -16.62
N GLU A 34 4.48 -13.53 -15.94
CA GLU A 34 5.41 -14.00 -14.92
C GLU A 34 5.14 -13.20 -13.65
N GLY A 35 4.49 -13.86 -12.70
CA GLY A 35 4.17 -13.34 -11.39
C GLY A 35 5.43 -12.88 -10.67
N TYR A 36 5.34 -11.70 -10.05
CA TYR A 36 6.38 -11.14 -9.21
C TYR A 36 6.66 -12.07 -8.01
N ARG A 37 7.70 -12.90 -8.10
CA ARG A 37 8.20 -13.73 -6.99
C ARG A 37 8.99 -12.87 -6.00
N TYR A 38 8.62 -12.93 -4.73
CA TYR A 38 9.42 -12.39 -3.62
C TYR A 38 10.66 -13.26 -3.41
N PRO A 39 11.89 -12.70 -3.47
CA PRO A 39 13.12 -13.48 -3.41
C PRO A 39 13.53 -13.96 -2.00
N ASP A 40 12.73 -13.69 -0.95
CA ASP A 40 13.11 -13.94 0.46
C ASP A 40 12.10 -14.79 1.25
N LEU A 41 11.19 -15.50 0.57
CA LEU A 41 10.25 -16.44 1.18
C LEU A 41 10.64 -17.87 0.80
N ASP A 42 10.76 -18.75 1.80
CA ASP A 42 10.92 -20.19 1.61
C ASP A 42 9.88 -20.69 0.58
N THR A 43 10.38 -20.99 -0.61
CA THR A 43 9.62 -21.25 -1.84
C THR A 43 8.59 -22.37 -1.75
N PRO A 44 8.75 -23.47 -0.97
CA PRO A 44 7.73 -24.52 -0.95
C PRO A 44 6.47 -24.18 -0.12
N LYS A 45 6.45 -23.12 0.69
CA LYS A 45 5.28 -22.76 1.51
C LYS A 45 4.23 -21.94 0.75
N LEU A 46 4.59 -21.35 -0.39
CA LEU A 46 3.74 -20.47 -1.20
C LEU A 46 3.38 -21.02 -2.58
N ASP A 47 3.89 -22.17 -3.02
CA ASP A 47 3.50 -22.70 -4.34
C ASP A 47 2.01 -23.11 -4.39
N CYS A 48 1.43 -23.51 -3.26
CA CYS A 48 -0.03 -23.69 -3.13
C CYS A 48 -0.81 -22.35 -3.17
N PHE A 49 -0.14 -21.23 -2.88
CA PHE A 49 -0.73 -19.89 -2.82
C PHE A 49 -0.85 -19.23 -4.21
N LEU A 50 0.10 -19.46 -5.12
CA LEU A 50 0.06 -18.85 -6.47
C LEU A 50 -0.66 -19.73 -7.51
N SER A 51 -0.64 -21.06 -7.33
CA SER A 51 -1.24 -21.99 -8.29
C SER A 51 -2.78 -21.89 -8.39
N GLY A 52 -3.45 -21.28 -7.40
CA GLY A 52 -4.90 -21.01 -7.43
C GLY A 52 -5.30 -19.72 -8.17
N ILE A 53 -4.33 -18.88 -8.55
CA ILE A 53 -4.56 -17.63 -9.29
C ILE A 53 -4.39 -17.86 -10.81
N GLU A 54 -3.68 -18.92 -11.21
CA GLU A 54 -3.34 -19.19 -12.60
C GLU A 54 -3.88 -20.57 -13.04
N ALA A 55 -5.20 -20.70 -13.10
CA ALA A 55 -5.84 -21.86 -13.71
C ALA A 55 -7.18 -21.49 -14.37
N ALA A 56 -7.11 -20.97 -15.60
CA ALA A 56 -7.95 -21.42 -16.71
C ALA A 56 -7.62 -20.65 -18.02
N PRO A 57 -7.07 -21.29 -19.06
CA PRO A 57 -7.23 -20.81 -20.42
C PRO A 57 -8.66 -21.14 -20.85
N ARG A 58 -9.54 -20.13 -20.96
CA ARG A 58 -10.85 -20.32 -21.58
C ARG A 58 -10.78 -20.02 -23.07
N THR A 59 -10.80 -21.08 -23.86
CA THR A 59 -11.12 -21.05 -25.30
C THR A 59 -12.61 -20.78 -25.54
N LEU A 60 -12.87 -19.94 -26.56
CA LEU A 60 -14.04 -19.85 -27.47
C LEU A 60 -15.43 -19.49 -26.91
N ALA A 61 -15.99 -18.35 -27.39
CA ALA A 61 -17.28 -18.22 -28.12
C ALA A 61 -17.88 -16.81 -28.01
N ALA A 62 -18.57 -16.35 -29.06
CA ALA A 62 -19.26 -15.06 -29.14
C ALA A 62 -20.40 -14.92 -28.10
N PRO A 63 -20.75 -13.68 -27.66
CA PRO A 63 -21.77 -13.49 -26.64
C PRO A 63 -23.20 -13.67 -27.21
N PRO A 64 -24.15 -14.25 -26.45
CA PRO A 64 -25.56 -14.28 -26.84
C PRO A 64 -26.25 -12.92 -26.59
N PRO A 65 -27.36 -12.60 -27.28
CA PRO A 65 -28.02 -11.31 -27.16
C PRO A 65 -28.82 -11.18 -25.84
N LEU A 66 -28.86 -9.96 -25.32
CA LEU A 66 -29.58 -9.59 -24.09
C LEU A 66 -31.11 -9.63 -24.29
N PRO A 67 -31.91 -10.00 -23.27
CA PRO A 67 -33.37 -9.89 -23.31
C PRO A 67 -33.84 -8.45 -22.99
N PRO A 68 -35.05 -8.05 -23.45
CA PRO A 68 -35.54 -6.67 -23.33
C PRO A 68 -36.10 -6.36 -21.92
N LEU A 69 -35.91 -5.10 -21.49
CA LEU A 69 -36.44 -4.53 -20.24
C LEU A 69 -37.97 -4.31 -20.29
N PRO A 70 -38.72 -4.55 -19.19
CA PRO A 70 -40.06 -4.03 -19.01
C PRO A 70 -40.11 -2.69 -18.24
N PRO A 71 -41.22 -1.93 -18.31
CA PRO A 71 -41.27 -0.50 -18.03
C PRO A 71 -41.49 -0.13 -16.55
N ALA A 72 -41.15 1.12 -16.24
CA ALA A 72 -41.29 1.74 -14.93
C ALA A 72 -42.76 1.91 -14.49
N LEU A 73 -43.06 1.57 -13.23
CA LEU A 73 -44.06 2.27 -12.41
C LEU A 73 -43.76 2.02 -10.92
N GLY A 74 -43.96 3.05 -10.11
CA GLY A 74 -43.43 3.18 -8.74
C GLY A 74 -44.00 2.21 -7.71
N THR A 75 -43.32 2.14 -6.56
CA THR A 75 -43.79 2.52 -5.20
C THR A 75 -42.67 2.17 -4.24
N GLU A 76 -42.25 3.12 -3.40
CA GLU A 76 -41.28 2.91 -2.32
C GLU A 76 -41.81 1.90 -1.29
N PRO A 77 -40.93 1.09 -0.68
CA PRO A 77 -40.81 1.23 0.77
C PRO A 77 -39.37 1.17 1.27
N SER A 78 -39.07 2.09 2.19
CA SER A 78 -38.06 2.10 3.28
C SER A 78 -36.99 1.00 3.30
N PRO A 79 -35.68 1.35 3.43
CA PRO A 79 -34.64 0.36 3.64
C PRO A 79 -34.64 -0.13 5.11
N PRO A 80 -34.56 -1.44 5.38
CA PRO A 80 -34.04 -1.91 6.64
C PRO A 80 -32.53 -1.61 6.70
N SER A 81 -32.18 -0.72 7.61
CA SER A 81 -30.81 -0.45 8.04
C SER A 81 -30.20 -1.69 8.70
N ALA A 82 -29.30 -2.38 7.98
CA ALA A 82 -28.27 -3.23 8.56
C ALA A 82 -27.03 -3.17 7.64
N PRO A 83 -25.81 -2.99 8.19
CA PRO A 83 -24.62 -3.00 7.38
C PRO A 83 -24.34 -4.44 6.92
N GLU A 84 -24.24 -4.65 5.62
CA GLU A 84 -23.69 -5.87 5.04
C GLU A 84 -22.23 -5.99 5.53
N GLY A 85 -22.04 -6.81 6.55
CA GLY A 85 -20.73 -7.12 7.09
C GLY A 85 -19.93 -7.88 6.03
N LEU A 86 -19.01 -7.20 5.36
CA LEU A 86 -17.91 -7.84 4.63
C LEU A 86 -17.19 -8.81 5.58
N HIS A 87 -17.47 -10.11 5.41
CA HIS A 87 -16.70 -11.27 5.87
C HIS A 87 -15.93 -11.05 7.19
N SER A 88 -16.63 -10.84 8.30
CA SER A 88 -16.00 -10.76 9.61
C SER A 88 -15.69 -12.17 10.13
N LEU A 89 -14.48 -12.37 10.68
CA LEU A 89 -14.22 -13.50 11.58
C LEU A 89 -14.90 -13.14 12.91
N PRO A 90 -16.01 -13.79 13.30
CA PRO A 90 -16.77 -13.39 14.47
C PRO A 90 -15.91 -13.51 15.74
N GLY A 91 -15.90 -12.46 16.56
CA GLY A 91 -15.12 -12.40 17.81
C GLY A 91 -13.67 -11.93 17.66
N VAL A 92 -13.15 -11.76 16.44
CA VAL A 92 -11.80 -11.23 16.22
C VAL A 92 -11.79 -9.71 16.33
N SER A 93 -10.85 -9.17 17.12
CA SER A 93 -10.63 -7.73 17.22
C SER A 93 -9.15 -7.38 17.11
N LEU A 94 -8.86 -6.25 16.45
CA LEU A 94 -7.51 -5.67 16.35
C LEU A 94 -7.51 -4.29 17.02
N SER A 95 -6.49 -4.03 17.83
CA SER A 95 -6.23 -2.72 18.45
C SER A 95 -4.89 -2.17 17.97
N LEU A 96 -4.86 -0.86 17.67
CA LEU A 96 -3.65 -0.15 17.27
C LEU A 96 -2.78 0.17 18.51
N GLU A 97 -1.52 -0.25 18.49
CA GLU A 97 -0.54 0.11 19.50
C GLU A 97 -0.01 1.55 19.29
N ASN A 98 0.34 2.22 20.39
CA ASN A 98 0.80 3.61 20.39
C ASN A 98 -0.18 4.56 19.66
N ARG A 99 -1.48 4.34 19.88
CA ARG A 99 -2.56 5.07 19.21
C ARG A 99 -2.47 6.58 19.44
N GLU A 100 -2.01 7.00 20.61
CA GLU A 100 -1.86 8.40 21.02
C GLU A 100 -0.81 9.11 20.17
N LEU A 101 0.31 8.43 19.88
CA LEU A 101 1.34 8.95 18.97
C LEU A 101 0.78 9.11 17.55
N TRP A 102 0.01 8.12 17.07
CA TRP A 102 -0.68 8.22 15.79
C TRP A 102 -1.65 9.40 15.74
N LYS A 103 -2.43 9.63 16.79
CA LYS A 103 -3.34 10.78 16.91
C LYS A 103 -2.58 12.11 16.88
N GLU A 104 -1.43 12.20 17.53
CA GLU A 104 -0.57 13.39 17.50
C GLU A 104 -0.12 13.71 16.07
N PHE A 105 0.44 12.72 15.35
CA PHE A 105 0.79 12.88 13.93
C PHE A 105 -0.42 13.23 13.07
N ASN A 106 -1.54 12.56 13.27
CA ASN A 106 -2.76 12.77 12.49
C ASN A 106 -3.32 14.19 12.68
N SER A 107 -3.26 14.74 13.90
CA SER A 107 -3.71 16.11 14.20
C SER A 107 -2.95 17.20 13.44
N VAL A 108 -1.70 16.90 13.04
CA VAL A 108 -0.83 17.80 12.28
C VAL A 108 -0.91 17.54 10.76
N GLY A 109 -1.40 16.37 10.37
CA GLY A 109 -1.40 15.88 8.99
C GLY A 109 -0.18 15.02 8.72
N THR A 110 -0.28 13.72 9.03
CA THR A 110 0.82 12.76 8.92
C THR A 110 1.44 12.75 7.52
N GLU A 111 2.77 12.84 7.45
CA GLU A 111 3.53 12.67 6.22
C GLU A 111 4.43 11.43 6.30
N MET A 112 4.51 10.68 5.19
CA MET A 112 5.41 9.53 5.04
C MET A 112 6.33 9.72 3.85
N ILE A 113 7.64 9.56 4.10
CA ILE A 113 8.65 9.68 3.05
C ILE A 113 8.62 8.43 2.17
N ILE A 114 8.63 8.63 0.85
CA ILE A 114 8.85 7.58 -0.16
C ILE A 114 10.18 7.83 -0.88
N THR A 115 10.92 6.76 -1.17
CA THR A 115 12.20 6.83 -1.88
C THR A 115 12.31 5.70 -2.89
N LYS A 116 13.19 5.83 -3.88
CA LYS A 116 13.43 4.78 -4.89
C LYS A 116 13.80 3.44 -4.26
N ALA A 117 14.65 3.45 -3.24
CA ALA A 117 15.11 2.25 -2.51
C ALA A 117 14.12 1.70 -1.47
N GLY A 118 12.99 2.39 -1.27
CA GLY A 118 12.01 2.08 -0.23
C GLY A 118 12.38 2.68 1.13
N ARG A 119 11.40 3.29 1.80
CA ARG A 119 11.54 3.90 3.13
C ARG A 119 10.55 3.30 4.10
N ARG A 120 11.00 2.98 5.32
CA ARG A 120 10.13 2.46 6.39
C ARG A 120 9.17 3.54 6.89
N MET A 121 7.95 3.13 7.22
CA MET A 121 6.98 4.01 7.88
C MET A 121 7.43 4.37 9.29
N PHE A 122 7.10 5.59 9.72
CA PHE A 122 7.17 5.99 11.12
C PHE A 122 5.98 6.92 11.43
N PRO A 123 5.20 6.71 12.49
CA PRO A 123 5.24 5.54 13.36
C PRO A 123 5.00 4.24 12.57
N ALA A 124 5.50 3.12 13.09
CA ALA A 124 5.23 1.82 12.48
C ALA A 124 3.81 1.36 12.84
N CYS A 125 3.10 0.76 11.91
CA CYS A 125 1.82 0.11 12.21
C CYS A 125 2.08 -1.13 13.08
N ARG A 126 1.61 -1.10 14.32
CA ARG A 126 1.71 -2.19 15.28
C ARG A 126 0.32 -2.46 15.83
N VAL A 127 -0.10 -3.72 15.86
CA VAL A 127 -1.45 -4.09 16.29
C VAL A 127 -1.41 -5.26 17.26
N SER A 128 -2.27 -5.21 18.28
CA SER A 128 -2.59 -6.38 19.09
C SER A 128 -3.88 -7.01 18.55
N VAL A 129 -3.94 -8.34 18.57
CA VAL A 129 -5.09 -9.11 18.07
C VAL A 129 -5.62 -10.01 19.17
N THR A 130 -6.94 -10.17 19.23
CA THR A 130 -7.61 -11.10 20.13
C THR A 130 -8.74 -11.83 19.40
N GLY A 131 -9.19 -12.96 19.96
CA GLY A 131 -10.33 -13.72 19.42
C GLY A 131 -9.99 -14.69 18.28
N LEU A 132 -8.70 -14.94 18.01
CA LEU A 132 -8.29 -15.98 17.06
C LEU A 132 -8.43 -17.36 17.69
N ASP A 133 -8.84 -18.35 16.89
CA ASP A 133 -8.66 -19.76 17.25
C ASP A 133 -7.16 -20.06 17.46
N PRO A 134 -6.72 -20.46 18.67
CA PRO A 134 -5.31 -20.67 18.98
C PRO A 134 -4.58 -21.68 18.09
N GLU A 135 -5.29 -22.69 17.58
CA GLU A 135 -4.71 -23.81 16.81
C GLU A 135 -4.74 -23.56 15.30
N ALA A 136 -5.67 -22.74 14.83
CA ALA A 136 -5.75 -22.38 13.42
C ALA A 136 -4.58 -21.49 12.98
N ARG A 137 -4.16 -21.63 11.72
CA ARG A 137 -3.13 -20.79 11.11
C ARG A 137 -3.73 -19.59 10.39
N TYR A 138 -3.09 -18.44 10.52
CA TYR A 138 -3.48 -17.18 9.93
C TYR A 138 -2.29 -16.49 9.25
N LEU A 139 -2.60 -15.67 8.25
CA LEU A 139 -1.70 -14.74 7.60
C LEU A 139 -2.09 -13.31 7.98
N PHE A 140 -1.09 -12.49 8.26
CA PHE A 140 -1.25 -11.05 8.41
C PHE A 140 -0.67 -10.35 7.18
N LEU A 141 -1.48 -9.52 6.54
CA LEU A 141 -1.08 -8.72 5.38
C LEU A 141 -1.34 -7.24 5.66
N LEU A 142 -0.60 -6.38 4.97
CA LEU A 142 -0.81 -4.94 4.96
C LEU A 142 -0.84 -4.43 3.52
N ASP A 143 -1.91 -3.75 3.15
CA ASP A 143 -1.99 -2.95 1.93
C ASP A 143 -2.03 -1.45 2.28
N VAL A 144 -1.92 -0.60 1.27
CA VAL A 144 -2.10 0.84 1.41
C VAL A 144 -2.95 1.32 0.25
N VAL A 145 -4.16 1.81 0.55
CA VAL A 145 -5.12 2.25 -0.47
C VAL A 145 -5.22 3.77 -0.52
N PRO A 146 -5.45 4.37 -1.70
CA PRO A 146 -5.72 5.80 -1.78
C PRO A 146 -7.05 6.14 -1.11
N VAL A 147 -7.08 7.25 -0.37
CA VAL A 147 -8.28 7.72 0.35
C VAL A 147 -9.25 8.41 -0.59
N ASP A 148 -8.72 9.14 -1.57
CA ASP A 148 -9.51 9.92 -2.53
C ASP A 148 -8.80 9.99 -3.89
N GLY A 149 -9.47 10.61 -4.85
CA GLY A 149 -8.97 10.84 -6.20
C GLY A 149 -8.27 12.19 -6.38
N ALA A 150 -7.68 12.76 -5.33
CA ALA A 150 -7.02 14.07 -5.38
C ALA A 150 -5.49 13.98 -5.26
N ARG A 151 -4.81 14.87 -5.98
CA ARG A 151 -3.41 15.19 -5.77
C ARG A 151 -3.32 16.45 -4.93
N TYR A 152 -2.48 16.43 -3.90
CA TYR A 152 -2.37 17.50 -2.92
C TYR A 152 -1.14 18.39 -3.17
N ARG A 153 -1.17 19.60 -2.62
CA ARG A 153 -0.01 20.48 -2.48
C ARG A 153 -0.01 21.09 -1.08
N TRP A 154 1.18 21.40 -0.57
CA TRP A 154 1.33 22.16 0.66
C TRP A 154 1.47 23.64 0.33
N GLN A 155 0.48 24.45 0.71
CA GLN A 155 0.48 25.89 0.49
C GLN A 155 -0.18 26.60 1.67
N GLY A 156 0.33 27.76 2.07
CA GLY A 156 -0.28 28.54 3.16
C GLY A 156 -0.34 27.79 4.50
N ARG A 157 0.66 26.94 4.77
CA ARG A 157 0.74 26.06 5.95
C ARG A 157 -0.43 25.06 6.09
N ARG A 158 -1.05 24.68 4.96
CA ARG A 158 -2.09 23.66 4.90
C ARG A 158 -1.97 22.80 3.66
N TRP A 159 -2.57 21.61 3.73
CA TRP A 159 -2.71 20.70 2.60
C TRP A 159 -3.97 21.07 1.81
N GLU A 160 -3.82 21.32 0.51
CA GLU A 160 -4.93 21.65 -0.39
C GLU A 160 -4.95 20.69 -1.60
N PRO A 161 -6.14 20.29 -2.08
CA PRO A 161 -6.27 19.67 -3.39
C PRO A 161 -5.72 20.59 -4.49
N SER A 162 -4.93 20.03 -5.40
CA SER A 162 -4.26 20.74 -6.50
C SER A 162 -4.56 20.17 -7.87
N GLY A 163 -5.18 18.98 -7.93
CA GLY A 163 -5.54 18.31 -9.18
C GLY A 163 -6.11 16.91 -8.94
N LYS A 164 -6.35 16.19 -10.03
CA LYS A 164 -6.79 14.79 -10.00
C LYS A 164 -5.64 13.86 -9.65
N ALA A 165 -5.95 12.77 -8.96
CA ALA A 165 -5.00 11.72 -8.65
C ALA A 165 -4.43 11.08 -9.91
N GLU A 166 -3.19 10.63 -9.78
CA GLU A 166 -2.51 9.82 -10.80
C GLU A 166 -3.21 8.45 -10.96
N PRO A 167 -3.07 7.78 -12.13
CA PRO A 167 -3.65 6.46 -12.36
C PRO A 167 -3.24 5.48 -11.26
N ARG A 168 -4.19 4.63 -10.82
CA ARG A 168 -3.92 3.62 -9.81
C ARG A 168 -2.80 2.68 -10.27
N LEU A 169 -1.90 2.40 -9.33
CA LEU A 169 -0.82 1.44 -9.50
C LEU A 169 -1.35 0.02 -9.29
N PRO A 170 -0.64 -1.02 -9.77
CA PRO A 170 -0.97 -2.40 -9.41
C PRO A 170 -1.00 -2.56 -7.90
N ASP A 171 -2.05 -3.21 -7.39
CA ASP A 171 -2.18 -3.48 -5.96
C ASP A 171 -1.01 -4.36 -5.49
N ARG A 172 -0.34 -3.92 -4.43
CA ARG A 172 0.71 -4.69 -3.76
C ARG A 172 0.33 -4.87 -2.31
N VAL A 173 0.56 -6.07 -1.80
CA VAL A 173 0.34 -6.42 -0.40
C VAL A 173 1.68 -6.82 0.22
N TYR A 174 1.92 -6.35 1.43
CA TYR A 174 3.02 -6.84 2.25
C TYR A 174 2.52 -8.01 3.10
N ILE A 175 3.18 -9.16 3.02
CA ILE A 175 2.90 -10.31 3.87
C ILE A 175 3.84 -10.25 5.08
N HIS A 176 3.28 -10.35 6.29
CA HIS A 176 4.11 -10.38 7.50
C HIS A 176 5.00 -11.63 7.49
N PRO A 177 6.31 -11.52 7.78
CA PRO A 177 7.28 -12.62 7.63
C PRO A 177 6.96 -13.85 8.48
N ASP A 178 6.30 -13.66 9.64
CA ASP A 178 5.83 -14.78 10.47
C ASP A 178 4.64 -15.54 9.85
N SER A 179 4.05 -15.06 8.75
CA SER A 179 2.93 -15.74 8.10
C SER A 179 3.39 -16.97 7.32
N PRO A 180 2.64 -18.08 7.35
CA PRO A 180 1.50 -18.35 8.23
C PRO A 180 1.93 -18.77 9.64
N ALA A 181 1.23 -18.29 10.67
CA ALA A 181 1.43 -18.71 12.06
C ALA A 181 0.10 -18.96 12.79
N THR A 182 0.16 -19.66 13.92
CA THR A 182 -1.04 -20.03 14.71
C THR A 182 -1.70 -18.81 15.37
N GLY A 183 -2.99 -18.90 15.68
CA GLY A 183 -3.68 -17.85 16.44
C GLY A 183 -3.00 -17.57 17.78
N ALA A 184 -2.53 -18.61 18.47
CA ALA A 184 -1.75 -18.49 19.70
C ALA A 184 -0.46 -17.68 19.49
N HIS A 185 0.22 -17.84 18.34
CA HIS A 185 1.41 -17.05 18.02
C HIS A 185 1.09 -15.56 17.86
N TRP A 186 0.04 -15.25 17.10
CA TRP A 186 -0.34 -13.87 16.81
C TRP A 186 -0.89 -13.12 18.03
N MET A 187 -1.60 -13.81 18.92
CA MET A 187 -2.15 -13.20 20.14
C MET A 187 -1.12 -13.06 21.28
N ARG A 188 0.09 -13.65 21.14
CA ARG A 188 1.12 -13.63 22.20
C ARG A 188 1.75 -12.25 22.40
N GLN A 189 1.93 -11.49 21.32
CA GLN A 189 2.55 -10.16 21.36
C GLN A 189 2.07 -9.31 20.17
N PRO A 190 2.21 -7.97 20.24
CA PRO A 190 1.78 -7.12 19.14
C PRO A 190 2.50 -7.41 17.82
N VAL A 191 1.73 -7.54 16.75
CA VAL A 191 2.19 -7.73 15.37
C VAL A 191 2.74 -6.42 14.82
N SER A 192 3.95 -6.43 14.26
CA SER A 192 4.67 -5.20 13.87
C SER A 192 5.03 -5.17 12.39
N PHE A 193 4.45 -4.23 11.66
CA PHE A 193 4.73 -3.97 10.25
C PHE A 193 5.90 -2.99 10.02
N HIS A 194 6.84 -2.91 10.97
CA HIS A 194 7.98 -1.98 10.91
C HIS A 194 8.94 -2.20 9.73
N ARG A 195 8.92 -3.39 9.11
CA ARG A 195 9.74 -3.73 7.92
C ARG A 195 9.11 -3.27 6.61
N VAL A 196 7.83 -2.88 6.60
CA VAL A 196 7.16 -2.34 5.41
C VAL A 196 7.93 -1.14 4.89
N LYS A 197 8.17 -1.13 3.58
CA LYS A 197 8.82 -0.02 2.88
C LYS A 197 7.90 0.53 1.81
N LEU A 198 7.86 1.85 1.73
CA LEU A 198 7.12 2.62 0.74
C LEU A 198 8.09 3.17 -0.31
N THR A 199 7.76 3.05 -1.58
CA THR A 199 8.58 3.50 -2.72
C THR A 199 7.78 4.32 -3.72
N ASN A 200 8.47 5.19 -4.46
CA ASN A 200 7.92 5.87 -5.63
C ASN A 200 8.34 5.22 -6.96
N SER A 201 9.06 4.09 -6.92
CA SER A 201 9.51 3.38 -8.11
C SER A 201 8.43 2.41 -8.59
N THR A 202 7.78 2.73 -9.71
CA THR A 202 6.76 1.87 -10.33
C THR A 202 7.30 0.52 -10.80
N LEU A 203 8.61 0.46 -11.09
CA LEU A 203 9.34 -0.73 -11.48
C LEU A 203 10.17 -1.32 -10.32
N ASP A 204 9.75 -1.12 -9.06
CA ASP A 204 10.45 -1.67 -7.91
C ASP A 204 10.49 -3.22 -7.94
N PRO A 205 11.68 -3.84 -7.97
CA PRO A 205 11.83 -5.30 -8.04
C PRO A 205 11.73 -5.98 -6.67
N HIS A 206 11.74 -5.23 -5.57
CA HIS A 206 11.80 -5.78 -4.20
C HIS A 206 10.43 -6.04 -3.58
N GLY A 207 9.34 -5.78 -4.30
CA GLY A 207 7.98 -5.93 -3.79
C GLY A 207 7.64 -4.92 -2.68
N HIS A 208 8.25 -3.74 -2.67
CA HIS A 208 7.85 -2.64 -1.81
C HIS A 208 6.47 -2.10 -2.22
N LEU A 209 5.77 -1.45 -1.28
CA LEU A 209 4.48 -0.81 -1.57
C LEU A 209 4.74 0.47 -2.38
N ILE A 210 4.23 0.51 -3.61
CA ILE A 210 4.45 1.62 -4.52
C ILE A 210 3.34 2.65 -4.32
N LEU A 211 3.71 3.91 -4.07
CA LEU A 211 2.79 5.01 -3.88
C LEU A 211 3.19 6.19 -4.78
N HIS A 212 2.20 6.91 -5.29
CA HIS A 212 2.41 8.22 -5.88
C HIS A 212 2.63 9.25 -4.80
N SER A 213 3.58 10.16 -5.00
CA SER A 213 3.84 11.28 -4.08
C SER A 213 2.68 12.27 -4.09
N MET A 214 2.48 12.99 -2.99
CA MET A 214 1.47 14.03 -2.83
C MET A 214 0.03 13.50 -2.93
N HIS A 215 -0.19 12.25 -2.53
CA HIS A 215 -1.51 11.63 -2.46
C HIS A 215 -1.77 11.11 -1.04
N LYS A 216 -3.04 11.03 -0.68
CA LYS A 216 -3.48 10.61 0.65
C LYS A 216 -3.83 9.12 0.67
N TYR A 217 -3.34 8.41 1.67
CA TYR A 217 -3.46 6.95 1.76
C TYR A 217 -3.89 6.49 3.15
N GLN A 218 -4.58 5.34 3.17
CA GLN A 218 -5.02 4.61 4.35
C GLN A 218 -4.38 3.21 4.35
N PRO A 219 -3.52 2.89 5.33
CA PRO A 219 -3.11 1.51 5.57
C PRO A 219 -4.31 0.64 5.96
N ARG A 220 -4.39 -0.58 5.42
CA ARG A 220 -5.33 -1.60 5.91
C ARG A 220 -4.55 -2.86 6.25
N ILE A 221 -5.00 -3.52 7.32
CA ILE A 221 -4.43 -4.79 7.78
C ILE A 221 -5.45 -5.87 7.51
N HIS A 222 -5.01 -6.94 6.86
CA HIS A 222 -5.83 -8.08 6.52
C HIS A 222 -5.39 -9.29 7.32
N LEU A 223 -6.38 -10.02 7.84
CA LEU A 223 -6.20 -11.29 8.52
C LEU A 223 -6.90 -12.36 7.69
N VAL A 224 -6.15 -13.39 7.29
CA VAL A 224 -6.66 -14.48 6.45
C VAL A 224 -6.42 -15.80 7.15
N ARG A 225 -7.46 -16.62 7.36
CA ARG A 225 -7.27 -17.98 7.88
C ARG A 225 -6.73 -18.88 6.76
N ALA A 226 -5.61 -19.54 7.01
CA ALA A 226 -4.89 -20.30 5.98
C ALA A 226 -5.72 -21.43 5.35
N ALA A 227 -6.58 -22.08 6.14
CA ALA A 227 -7.47 -23.14 5.65
C ALA A 227 -8.45 -22.68 4.55
N GLN A 228 -8.75 -21.38 4.48
CA GLN A 228 -9.68 -20.79 3.50
C GLN A 228 -8.97 -20.30 2.24
N LEU A 229 -7.63 -20.30 2.18
CA LEU A 229 -6.91 -20.04 0.93
C LEU A 229 -7.03 -21.23 -0.04
N CYS A 230 -7.24 -22.44 0.47
CA CYS A 230 -7.43 -23.64 -0.35
C CYS A 230 -8.90 -23.83 -0.78
N SER A 231 -9.81 -22.99 -0.31
CA SER A 231 -11.23 -23.08 -0.67
C SER A 231 -11.58 -21.98 -1.68
N GLN A 232 -12.41 -22.33 -2.67
CA GLN A 232 -12.75 -21.48 -3.81
C GLN A 232 -13.57 -20.22 -3.43
N HIS A 233 -13.86 -20.05 -2.13
CA HIS A 233 -14.55 -18.91 -1.55
C HIS A 233 -13.55 -18.14 -0.68
N TRP A 234 -13.33 -16.85 -0.99
CA TRP A 234 -12.54 -15.89 -0.18
C TRP A 234 -13.20 -15.57 1.18
N GLY A 235 -13.96 -16.50 1.74
CA GLY A 235 -14.80 -16.39 2.93
C GLY A 235 -14.02 -16.53 4.23
N GLY A 236 -13.00 -15.71 4.43
CA GLY A 236 -12.44 -15.44 5.76
C GLY A 236 -11.21 -14.56 5.75
N VAL A 237 -11.32 -13.48 4.96
CA VAL A 237 -10.46 -12.31 5.04
C VAL A 237 -11.17 -11.26 5.90
N ALA A 238 -10.65 -10.98 7.09
CA ALA A 238 -11.09 -9.85 7.89
C ALA A 238 -10.16 -8.65 7.63
N SER A 239 -10.73 -7.49 7.31
CA SER A 239 -9.97 -6.28 6.98
C SER A 239 -10.19 -5.18 8.02
N PHE A 240 -9.11 -4.64 8.54
CA PHE A 240 -9.12 -3.62 9.59
C PHE A 240 -8.38 -2.38 9.12
N HIS A 241 -8.88 -1.20 9.48
CA HIS A 241 -8.18 0.05 9.25
C HIS A 241 -8.36 0.98 10.45
N PHE A 242 -7.39 1.84 10.66
CA PHE A 242 -7.39 2.82 11.74
C PHE A 242 -7.34 4.21 11.11
N PRO A 243 -8.42 5.01 11.18
CA PRO A 243 -8.50 6.31 10.50
C PRO A 243 -7.32 7.24 10.82
N GLU A 244 -6.82 7.21 12.05
CA GLU A 244 -5.67 7.99 12.52
C GLU A 244 -4.33 7.60 11.88
N THR A 245 -4.27 6.47 11.16
CA THR A 245 -3.06 6.04 10.42
C THR A 245 -3.00 6.58 8.99
N THR A 246 -3.98 7.39 8.59
CA THR A 246 -3.98 8.08 7.31
C THR A 246 -2.78 9.00 7.17
N PHE A 247 -2.18 9.06 5.99
CA PHE A 247 -1.03 9.93 5.71
C PHE A 247 -1.01 10.44 4.27
N ILE A 248 -0.24 11.51 4.03
CA ILE A 248 0.15 11.94 2.69
C ILE A 248 1.57 11.47 2.41
N SER A 249 1.78 10.79 1.28
CA SER A 249 3.12 10.37 0.87
C SER A 249 3.87 11.57 0.29
N VAL A 250 5.15 11.71 0.59
CA VAL A 250 5.98 12.84 0.14
C VAL A 250 7.40 12.38 -0.16
N THR A 251 8.12 13.04 -1.06
CA THR A 251 9.55 12.77 -1.29
C THR A 251 10.45 13.50 -0.29
N ALA A 252 9.95 14.61 0.26
CA ALA A 252 10.54 15.38 1.35
C ALA A 252 9.42 15.97 2.22
N TYR A 253 9.67 16.14 3.52
CA TYR A 253 8.66 16.70 4.42
C TYR A 253 8.27 18.11 4.00
N GLN A 254 6.96 18.41 4.05
CA GLN A 254 6.39 19.70 3.67
C GLN A 254 6.06 20.54 4.90
N ASN A 255 5.46 19.93 5.92
CA ASN A 255 5.14 20.59 7.18
C ASN A 255 6.30 20.46 8.19
N PRO A 256 6.98 21.55 8.58
CA PRO A 256 8.08 21.49 9.55
C PRO A 256 7.69 20.91 10.91
N ARG A 257 6.40 21.03 11.31
CA ARG A 257 5.90 20.43 12.56
C ARG A 257 5.97 18.90 12.52
N ILE A 258 5.73 18.30 11.36
CA ILE A 258 5.90 16.85 11.19
C ILE A 258 7.37 16.49 11.35
N THR A 259 8.29 17.23 10.73
CA THR A 259 9.74 16.99 10.89
C THR A 259 10.16 17.02 12.37
N GLN A 260 9.70 18.01 13.14
CA GLN A 260 9.96 18.11 14.58
C GLN A 260 9.42 16.90 15.35
N LEU A 261 8.16 16.49 15.08
CA LEU A 261 7.57 15.31 15.69
C LEU A 261 8.34 14.02 15.34
N LYS A 262 8.75 13.85 14.08
CA LYS A 262 9.58 12.71 13.66
C LYS A 262 10.92 12.72 14.39
N ILE A 263 11.57 13.87 14.52
CA ILE A 263 12.85 13.99 15.25
C ILE A 263 12.65 13.61 16.72
N ALA A 264 11.62 14.16 17.38
CA ALA A 264 11.35 13.94 18.80
C ALA A 264 10.96 12.48 19.12
N ALA A 265 10.12 11.87 18.28
CA ALA A 265 9.55 10.55 18.58
C ALA A 265 10.36 9.37 17.98
N ASN A 266 11.07 9.55 16.86
CA ASN A 266 11.76 8.44 16.19
C ASN A 266 13.14 8.17 16.82
N PRO A 267 13.38 7.00 17.43
CA PRO A 267 14.68 6.69 18.06
C PRO A 267 15.87 6.83 17.09
N PHE A 268 15.66 6.56 15.80
CA PHE A 268 16.70 6.67 14.77
C PHE A 268 17.03 8.11 14.36
N ALA A 269 16.29 9.11 14.85
CA ALA A 269 16.52 10.53 14.60
C ALA A 269 17.24 11.24 15.76
N LYS A 270 17.81 10.49 16.72
CA LYS A 270 18.42 11.04 17.95
C LYS A 270 19.48 12.12 17.66
N GLY A 271 20.32 11.95 16.64
CA GLY A 271 21.39 12.90 16.30
C GLY A 271 20.90 14.32 15.95
N PHE A 272 19.65 14.48 15.52
CA PHE A 272 19.08 15.80 15.23
C PHE A 272 18.47 16.48 16.46
N ARG A 273 18.34 15.78 17.60
CA ARG A 273 17.77 16.33 18.83
C ARG A 273 18.78 17.21 19.59
N GLU A 274 20.06 16.86 19.51
CA GLU A 274 21.14 17.52 20.27
C GLU A 274 21.60 18.82 19.61
N ASN A 275 21.60 18.90 18.26
CA ASN A 275 21.99 20.13 17.55
C ASN A 275 21.03 21.31 17.75
N GLY A 276 19.80 21.09 18.21
CA GLY A 276 18.84 22.18 18.49
C GLY A 276 19.03 22.86 19.85
N ARG A 277 19.96 22.38 20.70
CA ARG A 277 20.22 22.94 22.04
C ARG A 277 21.44 23.84 22.14
N ASN A 278 22.27 23.93 21.09
CA ASN A 278 23.58 24.60 21.17
C ASN A 278 23.61 26.03 20.58
N GLU A 279 22.47 26.68 20.34
CA GLU A 279 22.42 28.08 19.87
C GLU A 279 21.97 29.09 20.94
N VAL A 280 22.00 28.71 22.22
CA VAL A 280 21.87 29.66 23.34
C VAL A 280 23.09 29.49 24.24
N GLY A 281 24.15 30.21 23.90
CA GLY A 281 25.38 30.36 24.67
C GLY A 281 26.00 31.70 24.33
#